data_AF-A0A2C4XJB8-F1
#
_entry.id   AF-A0A2C4XJB8-F1
#
_cell.length_a   1.000
_cell.length_b   1.000
_cell.length_c   1.000
_cell.angle_alpha   90.00
_cell.angle_beta   90.00
_cell.angle_gamma   90.00
#
_symmetry.space_group_name_H-M   'P 1'
#
loop_
_entity.id
_entity.type
_entity.pdbx_description
1 polymer ?
#
loop_
_entity_poly.entity_id
_entity_poly.type
_entity_poly.pdbx_seq_one_letter_code
_entity_poly.pdbx_strand_id
1 'polypeptide(L)'
;MKKNMKVLAMAVGLTIMGSTTAAYASPGGLDKNGGHTCRTNCGKYGLETGEYHYHNNWKQENGKWYFYDQNGTKAKGWQQVGTTWYYFNGNGAMQTGWQAIDGKWYYFNGSGTMQTGWQLIKGVKYYFESNGAWNPNK
;
A
#
# COMPACT_ATOMS: atom_id res chain seq x y z
N MET A 1 55.82 48.44 36.20
CA MET A 1 54.71 49.37 36.51
C MET A 1 53.63 49.24 35.45
N LYS A 2 52.37 49.05 35.91
CA LYS A 2 51.05 49.25 35.27
C LYS A 2 50.80 48.74 33.84
N LYS A 3 50.04 47.63 33.78
CA LYS A 3 49.17 47.22 32.67
C LYS A 3 48.12 48.30 32.41
N ASN A 4 47.82 48.60 31.14
CA ASN A 4 46.52 49.13 30.73
C ASN A 4 46.03 48.37 29.50
N MET A 5 44.80 47.91 29.68
CA MET A 5 44.03 46.96 28.89
C MET A 5 43.24 47.71 27.82
N LYS A 6 43.28 47.23 26.58
CA LYS A 6 42.23 47.50 25.57
C LYS A 6 41.78 46.17 25.01
N VAL A 7 40.58 45.79 25.40
CA VAL A 7 39.83 44.64 24.89
C VAL A 7 39.36 44.99 23.48
N LEU A 8 39.68 44.14 22.51
CA LEU A 8 38.96 44.09 21.25
C LEU A 8 38.54 42.63 21.03
N ALA A 9 37.27 42.36 21.31
CA ALA A 9 36.63 41.10 21.00
C ALA A 9 36.42 41.03 19.48
N MET A 10 36.87 39.97 18.83
CA MET A 10 36.34 39.55 17.53
C MET A 10 36.07 38.06 17.57
N ALA A 11 34.83 37.73 17.21
CA ALA A 11 34.17 36.46 17.39
C ALA A 11 34.94 35.31 16.72
N VAL A 12 35.05 34.21 17.46
CA VAL A 12 35.35 32.89 16.89
C VAL A 12 34.15 32.49 16.04
N GLY A 13 34.31 32.55 14.72
CA GLY A 13 33.35 32.00 13.78
C GLY A 13 33.26 30.49 13.95
N LEU A 14 32.24 30.04 14.68
CA LEU A 14 31.86 28.64 14.73
C LEU A 14 31.21 28.29 13.39
N THR A 15 31.99 27.71 12.47
CA THR A 15 31.44 27.04 11.30
C THR A 15 30.57 25.88 11.79
N ILE A 16 29.25 26.11 11.78
CA ILE A 16 28.26 25.06 11.92
C ILE A 16 28.42 24.19 10.68
N MET A 17 29.06 23.03 10.82
CA MET A 17 28.95 21.97 9.82
C MET A 17 27.46 21.67 9.72
N GLY A 18 26.85 22.09 8.61
CA GLY A 18 25.50 21.71 8.28
C GLY A 18 25.45 20.20 8.18
N SER A 19 25.01 19.56 9.26
CA SER A 19 24.55 18.19 9.22
C SER A 19 23.40 18.20 8.23
N THR A 20 23.65 17.67 7.03
CA THR A 20 22.58 17.23 6.15
C THR A 20 21.92 16.07 6.88
N THR A 21 21.05 16.38 7.84
CA THR A 21 20.05 15.42 8.25
C THR A 21 19.25 15.18 6.99
N ALA A 22 19.54 14.04 6.34
CA ALA A 22 18.54 13.43 5.50
C ALA A 22 17.33 13.31 6.42
N ALA A 23 16.35 14.20 6.24
CA ALA A 23 15.07 14.06 6.87
C ALA A 23 14.49 12.79 6.27
N TYR A 24 14.76 11.66 6.92
CA TYR A 24 14.00 10.45 6.74
C TYR A 24 12.58 10.87 7.10
N ALA A 25 11.79 11.18 6.07
CA ALA A 25 10.36 11.24 6.23
C ALA A 25 9.97 9.83 6.63
N SER A 26 9.94 9.56 7.94
CA SER A 26 9.29 8.38 8.47
C SER A 26 7.89 8.43 7.87
N PRO A 27 7.47 7.42 7.07
CA PRO A 27 6.13 7.40 6.51
C PRO A 27 5.20 7.54 7.71
N GLY A 28 4.50 8.67 7.82
CA GLY A 28 3.73 9.00 9.01
C GLY A 28 2.89 7.78 9.35
N GLY A 29 2.96 7.35 10.62
CA GLY A 29 2.47 6.03 11.05
C GLY A 29 1.16 5.67 10.34
N LEU A 30 1.18 4.53 9.65
CA LEU A 30 0.03 4.06 8.88
C LEU A 30 -1.16 3.94 9.83
N ASP A 31 -2.33 4.39 9.39
CA ASP A 31 -3.55 4.15 10.14
C ASP A 31 -3.95 2.66 10.07
N LYS A 32 -5.05 2.31 10.75
CA LYS A 32 -5.59 0.94 10.77
C LYS A 32 -5.91 0.36 9.37
N ASN A 33 -5.97 1.21 8.34
CA ASN A 33 -6.25 0.84 6.95
C ASN A 33 -4.97 0.81 6.09
N GLY A 34 -3.78 1.01 6.66
CA GLY A 34 -2.51 0.98 5.92
C GLY A 34 -2.25 2.22 5.08
N GLY A 35 -2.97 3.32 5.33
CA GLY A 35 -2.80 4.59 4.64
C GLY A 35 -2.41 5.72 5.58
N HIS A 36 -2.09 6.87 5.00
CA HIS A 36 -1.81 8.09 5.73
C HIS A 36 -2.04 9.31 4.83
N THR A 37 -2.23 10.47 5.47
CA THR A 37 -2.31 11.75 4.77
C THR A 37 -0.90 12.26 4.47
N CYS A 38 -0.64 12.62 3.21
CA CYS A 38 0.60 13.24 2.81
C CYS A 38 0.72 14.64 3.44
N ARG A 39 1.79 14.87 4.20
CA ARG A 39 2.04 16.16 4.90
C ARG A 39 3.31 16.87 4.45
N THR A 40 4.30 16.14 3.95
CA THR A 40 5.59 16.71 3.53
C THR A 40 6.02 16.09 2.22
N ASN A 41 6.72 16.87 1.39
CA ASN A 41 7.26 16.46 0.09
C ASN A 41 6.23 15.87 -0.89
N CYS A 42 4.93 16.17 -0.75
CA CYS A 42 3.85 15.56 -1.52
C CYS A 42 4.01 15.76 -3.04
N GLY A 43 4.35 16.98 -3.46
CA GLY A 43 4.59 17.29 -4.87
C GLY A 43 5.73 16.47 -5.51
N LYS A 44 6.73 16.04 -4.73
CA LYS A 44 7.79 15.13 -5.22
C LYS A 44 7.24 13.76 -5.63
N TYR A 45 6.15 13.35 -5.00
CA TYR A 45 5.49 12.06 -5.20
C TYR A 45 4.20 12.19 -6.01
N GLY A 46 3.95 13.35 -6.63
CA GLY A 46 2.76 13.59 -7.45
C GLY A 46 1.46 13.66 -6.65
N LEU A 47 1.54 14.01 -5.36
CA LEU A 47 0.39 14.12 -4.45
C LEU A 47 0.19 15.57 -4.01
N GLU A 48 -1.05 15.94 -3.71
CA GLU A 48 -1.37 17.21 -3.08
C GLU A 48 -1.13 17.14 -1.56
N THR A 49 -0.74 18.27 -0.95
CA THR A 49 -0.62 18.36 0.51
C THR A 49 -1.99 18.18 1.14
N GLY A 50 -2.14 17.18 2.02
CA GLY A 50 -3.43 16.79 2.59
C GLY A 50 -4.11 15.62 1.87
N GLU A 51 -3.54 15.12 0.77
CA GLU A 51 -4.06 13.95 0.06
C GLU A 51 -3.78 12.66 0.85
N TYR A 52 -4.82 11.86 1.07
CA TYR A 52 -4.71 10.56 1.73
C TYR A 52 -4.33 9.48 0.73
N HIS A 53 -3.27 8.71 1.03
CA HIS A 53 -2.79 7.65 0.14
C HIS A 53 -2.32 6.41 0.93
N TYR A 54 -2.33 5.26 0.24
CA TYR A 54 -1.97 3.96 0.79
C TYR A 54 -0.55 3.58 0.38
N HIS A 55 0.20 2.96 1.29
CA HIS A 55 1.55 2.44 0.99
C HIS A 55 1.55 1.01 0.45
N ASN A 56 0.38 0.48 0.15
CA ASN A 56 0.20 -0.94 -0.14
C ASN A 56 -0.21 -1.18 -1.58
N ASN A 57 0.17 -0.32 -2.54
CA ASN A 57 -0.15 -0.48 -3.97
C ASN A 57 -1.66 -0.62 -4.33
N TRP A 58 -2.54 -0.69 -3.33
CA TRP A 58 -3.98 -0.76 -3.44
C TRP A 58 -4.55 0.63 -3.55
N LYS A 59 -5.47 0.82 -4.49
CA LYS A 59 -6.17 2.08 -4.70
C LYS A 59 -7.62 1.82 -5.06
N GLN A 60 -8.51 2.63 -4.50
CA GLN A 60 -9.92 2.61 -4.85
C GLN A 60 -10.23 3.75 -5.83
N GLU A 61 -10.86 3.42 -6.95
CA GLU A 61 -11.27 4.39 -7.98
C GLU A 61 -12.70 4.05 -8.40
N ASN A 62 -13.63 5.03 -8.32
CA ASN A 62 -15.05 4.85 -8.67
C ASN A 62 -15.70 3.61 -8.03
N GLY A 63 -15.42 3.38 -6.74
CA GLY A 63 -15.95 2.25 -5.97
C GLY A 63 -15.30 0.90 -6.27
N LYS A 64 -14.31 0.83 -7.16
CA LYS A 64 -13.58 -0.41 -7.51
C LYS A 64 -12.18 -0.39 -6.95
N TRP A 65 -11.69 -1.56 -6.53
CA TRP A 65 -10.32 -1.73 -6.05
C TRP A 65 -9.38 -2.12 -7.18
N TYR A 66 -8.18 -1.56 -7.16
CA TYR A 66 -7.09 -1.82 -8.10
C TYR A 66 -5.82 -2.05 -7.28
N PHE A 67 -4.92 -2.86 -7.81
CA PHE A 67 -3.57 -3.02 -7.29
C PHE A 67 -2.59 -2.56 -8.36
N TYR A 68 -1.57 -1.83 -7.97
CA TYR A 68 -0.58 -1.23 -8.86
C TYR A 68 0.80 -1.84 -8.62
N ASP A 69 1.59 -2.01 -9.66
CA ASP A 69 3.00 -2.33 -9.49
C ASP A 69 3.83 -1.08 -9.11
N GLN A 70 5.12 -1.25 -8.88
CA GLN A 70 6.04 -0.16 -8.53
C GLN A 70 6.18 0.90 -9.63
N ASN A 71 5.78 0.58 -10.87
CA ASN A 71 5.81 1.48 -12.01
C ASN A 71 4.47 2.21 -12.21
N GLY A 72 3.49 2.00 -11.31
CA GLY A 72 2.16 2.59 -11.43
C GLY A 72 1.27 1.90 -12.47
N THR A 73 1.57 0.65 -12.85
CA THR A 73 0.74 -0.13 -13.78
C THR A 73 -0.30 -0.95 -13.02
N LYS A 74 -1.55 -0.94 -13.48
CA LYS A 74 -2.63 -1.77 -12.92
C LYS A 74 -2.33 -3.26 -13.10
N ALA A 75 -2.34 -4.01 -12.01
CA ALA A 75 -2.25 -5.46 -12.02
C ALA A 75 -3.48 -6.09 -12.69
N LYS A 76 -3.26 -7.23 -13.35
CA LYS A 76 -4.28 -7.99 -14.07
C LYS A 76 -4.10 -9.48 -13.79
N GLY A 77 -5.18 -10.24 -13.94
CA GLY A 77 -5.19 -11.68 -13.69
C GLY A 77 -4.93 -12.03 -12.22
N TRP A 78 -4.35 -13.21 -12.01
CA TRP A 78 -3.99 -13.72 -10.68
C TRP A 78 -2.82 -12.93 -10.08
N GLN A 79 -2.98 -12.50 -8.83
CA GLN A 79 -1.95 -11.78 -8.10
C GLN A 79 -1.90 -12.25 -6.66
N GLN A 80 -0.69 -12.51 -6.18
CA GLN A 80 -0.45 -12.82 -4.78
C GLN A 80 0.07 -11.55 -4.09
N VAL A 81 -0.69 -11.04 -3.13
CA VAL A 81 -0.29 -9.89 -2.31
C VAL A 81 -0.07 -10.38 -0.89
N GLY A 82 1.19 -10.40 -0.46
CA GLY A 82 1.59 -11.10 0.76
C GLY A 82 1.35 -12.60 0.61
N THR A 83 0.49 -13.17 1.45
CA THR A 83 0.09 -14.58 1.40
C THR A 83 -1.26 -14.82 0.74
N THR A 84 -1.95 -13.75 0.33
CA THR A 84 -3.34 -13.80 -0.13
C THR A 84 -3.42 -13.69 -1.64
N TRP A 85 -4.26 -14.53 -2.25
CA TRP A 85 -4.54 -14.48 -3.69
C TRP A 85 -5.76 -13.61 -4.00
N TYR A 86 -5.62 -12.84 -5.08
CA TYR A 86 -6.63 -11.97 -5.66
C TYR A 86 -6.69 -12.19 -7.17
N TYR A 87 -7.80 -11.78 -7.78
CA TYR A 87 -7.94 -11.77 -9.23
C TYR A 87 -8.42 -10.41 -9.73
N PHE A 88 -7.77 -9.90 -10.76
CA PHE A 88 -8.06 -8.62 -11.38
C PHE A 88 -8.50 -8.83 -12.83
N ASN A 89 -9.59 -8.19 -13.26
CA ASN A 89 -10.06 -8.32 -14.65
C ASN A 89 -9.13 -7.61 -15.66
N GLY A 90 -9.49 -7.64 -16.94
CA GLY A 90 -8.69 -7.01 -18.02
C GLY A 90 -8.46 -5.50 -17.87
N ASN A 91 -9.31 -4.81 -17.09
CA ASN A 91 -9.19 -3.39 -16.76
C ASN A 91 -8.46 -3.15 -15.43
N GLY A 92 -8.02 -4.21 -14.76
CA GLY A 92 -7.32 -4.19 -13.48
C GLY A 92 -8.22 -4.02 -12.26
N ALA A 93 -9.54 -4.14 -12.42
CA ALA A 93 -10.45 -4.08 -11.27
C ALA A 93 -10.47 -5.43 -10.54
N MET A 94 -10.28 -5.40 -9.23
CA MET A 94 -10.34 -6.56 -8.34
C MET A 94 -11.72 -7.22 -8.41
N GLN A 95 -11.74 -8.54 -8.51
CA GLN A 95 -12.96 -9.33 -8.55
C GLN A 95 -13.36 -9.81 -7.15
N THR A 96 -14.66 -9.91 -6.93
CA THR A 96 -15.30 -10.48 -5.73
C THR A 96 -16.37 -11.48 -6.16
N GLY A 97 -16.86 -12.29 -5.23
CA GLY A 97 -17.88 -13.29 -5.47
C GLY A 97 -17.40 -14.46 -6.34
N TRP A 98 -18.35 -15.13 -6.99
CA TRP A 98 -18.10 -16.26 -7.88
C TRP A 98 -17.49 -15.80 -9.21
N GLN A 99 -16.41 -16.44 -9.63
CA GLN A 99 -15.71 -16.13 -10.88
C GLN A 99 -15.36 -17.42 -11.63
N ALA A 100 -15.67 -17.45 -12.93
CA ALA A 100 -15.24 -18.51 -13.83
C ALA A 100 -13.94 -18.07 -14.52
N ILE A 101 -12.83 -18.73 -14.21
CA ILE A 101 -11.48 -18.40 -14.70
C ILE A 101 -10.89 -19.69 -15.25
N ASP A 102 -10.50 -19.68 -16.54
CA ASP A 102 -9.88 -20.81 -17.23
C ASP A 102 -10.65 -22.13 -17.06
N GLY A 103 -11.99 -22.07 -17.14
CA GLY A 103 -12.87 -23.23 -17.05
C GLY A 103 -13.09 -23.77 -15.63
N LYS A 104 -12.56 -23.11 -14.60
CA LYS A 104 -12.77 -23.46 -13.18
C LYS A 104 -13.49 -22.34 -12.45
N TRP A 105 -14.25 -22.70 -11.43
CA TRP A 105 -14.94 -21.75 -10.57
C TRP A 105 -14.11 -21.43 -9.33
N TYR A 106 -14.07 -20.16 -8.97
CA TYR A 106 -13.40 -19.64 -7.79
C TYR A 106 -14.37 -18.75 -7.03
N TYR A 107 -14.13 -18.57 -5.73
CA TYR A 107 -14.88 -17.61 -4.94
C TYR A 107 -13.93 -16.66 -4.20
N PHE A 108 -14.19 -15.37 -4.37
CA PHE A 108 -13.49 -14.29 -3.70
C PHE A 108 -14.44 -13.65 -2.70
N ASN A 109 -14.01 -13.42 -1.45
CA ASN A 109 -14.87 -12.78 -0.47
C ASN A 109 -15.08 -11.28 -0.76
N GLY A 110 -15.79 -10.56 0.11
CA GLY A 110 -16.06 -9.13 -0.06
C GLY A 110 -14.81 -8.25 -0.14
N SER A 111 -13.69 -8.70 0.43
CA SER A 111 -12.38 -8.04 0.36
C SER A 111 -11.55 -8.50 -0.84
N GLY A 112 -12.11 -9.34 -1.72
CA GLY A 112 -11.43 -9.89 -2.90
C GLY A 112 -10.48 -11.04 -2.62
N THR A 113 -10.45 -11.58 -1.39
CA THR A 113 -9.53 -12.67 -1.07
C THR A 113 -10.07 -14.00 -1.57
N MET A 114 -9.25 -14.75 -2.30
CA MET A 114 -9.58 -16.09 -2.79
C MET A 114 -9.84 -17.02 -1.61
N GLN A 115 -10.96 -17.75 -1.65
CA GLN A 115 -11.30 -18.72 -0.61
C GLN A 115 -10.75 -20.11 -0.94
N THR A 116 -10.37 -20.84 0.10
CA THR A 116 -9.97 -22.24 0.06
C THR A 116 -10.71 -23.01 1.16
N GLY A 117 -10.70 -24.33 1.10
CA GLY A 117 -11.37 -25.21 2.06
C GLY A 117 -12.89 -25.14 2.02
N TRP A 118 -13.53 -25.57 3.10
CA TRP A 118 -14.99 -25.52 3.26
C TRP A 118 -15.48 -24.10 3.53
N GLN A 119 -16.44 -23.64 2.75
CA GLN A 119 -17.05 -22.32 2.86
C GLN A 119 -18.57 -22.42 2.88
N LEU A 120 -19.23 -21.59 3.69
CA LEU A 120 -20.68 -21.45 3.70
C LEU A 120 -21.07 -20.16 2.97
N ILE A 121 -21.62 -20.27 1.77
CA ILE A 121 -21.96 -19.14 0.90
C ILE A 121 -23.46 -19.15 0.69
N LYS A 122 -24.14 -18.10 1.20
CA LYS A 122 -25.62 -17.97 1.13
C LYS A 122 -26.37 -19.23 1.62
N GLY A 123 -25.87 -19.86 2.68
CA GLY A 123 -26.49 -21.05 3.27
C GLY A 123 -26.14 -22.38 2.60
N VAL A 124 -25.35 -22.36 1.52
CA VAL A 124 -24.90 -23.58 0.83
C VAL A 124 -23.41 -23.80 1.09
N LYS A 125 -23.02 -25.05 1.35
CA LYS A 125 -21.64 -25.44 1.65
C LYS A 125 -20.91 -25.78 0.34
N TYR A 126 -19.73 -25.21 0.16
CA TYR A 126 -18.86 -25.44 -1.00
C TYR A 126 -17.45 -25.78 -0.51
N TYR A 127 -16.76 -26.66 -1.23
CA TYR A 127 -15.35 -26.95 -0.96
C TYR A 127 -14.47 -26.39 -2.08
N PHE A 128 -13.48 -25.59 -1.70
CA PHE A 128 -12.45 -25.08 -2.60
C PHE A 128 -11.12 -25.77 -2.29
N GLU A 129 -10.40 -26.20 -3.33
CA GLU A 129 -9.09 -26.82 -3.17
C GLU A 129 -8.04 -25.80 -2.70
N SER A 130 -6.82 -26.26 -2.41
CA SER A 130 -5.72 -25.37 -1.98
C SER A 130 -5.35 -24.31 -3.04
N ASN A 131 -5.61 -24.60 -4.31
CA ASN A 131 -5.46 -23.65 -5.43
C ASN A 131 -6.68 -22.74 -5.61
N GLY A 132 -7.70 -22.85 -4.76
CA GLY A 132 -8.94 -22.06 -4.79
C GLY A 132 -10.02 -22.55 -5.77
N ALA A 133 -9.76 -23.58 -6.56
CA ALA A 133 -10.78 -24.10 -7.48
C ALA A 133 -11.89 -24.81 -6.70
N TRP A 134 -13.15 -24.53 -7.04
CA TRP A 134 -14.30 -25.21 -6.49
C TRP A 134 -14.31 -26.68 -6.94
N ASN A 135 -14.48 -27.58 -5.97
CA ASN A 135 -14.68 -29.00 -6.21
C ASN A 135 -16.18 -29.35 -6.08
N PRO A 136 -16.87 -29.66 -7.19
CA PRO A 136 -18.30 -29.98 -7.15
C PRO A 136 -18.60 -31.38 -6.60
N ASN A 137 -17.60 -32.24 -6.40
CA ASN A 137 -17.76 -33.62 -5.94
C ASN A 137 -17.56 -33.78 -4.42
N LYS A 138 -17.55 -32.67 -3.68
CA LYS A 138 -17.33 -32.63 -2.23
C LYS A 138 -18.56 -32.13 -1.50
#